data_AF-A0A3A4BFY7-F1
#
_entry.id   AF-A0A3A4BFY7-F1
#
_cell.length_a   1.000
_cell.length_b   1.000
_cell.length_c   1.000
_cell.angle_alpha   90.00
_cell.angle_beta   90.00
_cell.angle_gamma   90.00
#
_symmetry.space_group_name_H-M   'P 1'
#
loop_
_entity.id
_entity.type
_entity.pdbx_description
1 polymer ?
#
loop_
_entity_poly.entity_id
_entity_poly.type
_entity_poly.pdbx_seq_one_letter_code
_entity_poly.pdbx_strand_id
1 'polypeptide(L)'
;MRRLLARLLPAVAVAVAALVPAGTARAADGAPYVRVHLDQIIAYDLEESGHDEIFVRMYHDGSGKPFQAWPMKEGDELSVAARDCVSFREACPAGTNQRSGGGFYAPRYPTNLKFLYVQLWEDDLAGDDLLMNVPVGLRPISEEQRIVEEAQIGGHHYVLKFTLTPVYL
;
A
#
# COMPACT_ATOMS: atom_id res chain seq x y z
N MET A 1 39.28 56.98 -41.74
CA MET A 1 40.30 56.18 -41.03
C MET A 1 39.77 55.79 -39.65
N ARG A 2 39.48 54.51 -39.44
CA ARG A 2 39.52 53.82 -38.14
C ARG A 2 39.45 52.32 -38.42
N ARG A 3 40.53 51.62 -38.09
CA ARG A 3 40.72 50.17 -38.25
C ARG A 3 39.92 49.45 -37.16
N LEU A 4 39.28 48.34 -37.50
CA LEU A 4 38.96 47.28 -36.53
C LEU A 4 39.31 45.94 -37.17
N LEU A 5 40.43 45.36 -36.71
CA LEU A 5 40.75 43.95 -36.91
C LEU A 5 39.79 43.12 -36.07
N ALA A 6 39.08 42.18 -36.68
CA ALA A 6 38.43 41.09 -35.97
C ALA A 6 39.17 39.78 -36.33
N ARG A 7 39.79 39.19 -35.31
CA ARG A 7 40.49 37.90 -35.35
C ARG A 7 39.51 36.78 -35.68
N LEU A 8 39.86 35.95 -36.66
CA LEU A 8 39.27 34.64 -36.90
C LEU A 8 39.69 33.68 -35.78
N LEU A 9 38.72 33.04 -35.13
CA LEU A 9 38.91 31.86 -34.27
C LEU A 9 38.47 30.62 -35.07
N PRO A 10 39.23 29.51 -35.07
CA PRO A 10 38.80 28.28 -35.73
C PRO A 10 37.74 27.58 -34.88
N ALA A 11 36.59 27.29 -35.50
CA ALA A 11 35.56 26.45 -34.90
C ALA A 11 36.04 24.99 -34.86
N VAL A 12 36.26 24.47 -33.67
CA VAL A 12 36.49 23.04 -33.44
C VAL A 12 35.13 22.34 -33.54
N ALA A 13 34.93 21.57 -34.61
CA ALA A 13 33.78 20.70 -34.77
C ALA A 13 33.96 19.46 -33.89
N VAL A 14 33.21 19.37 -32.78
CA VAL A 14 33.11 18.13 -32.00
C VAL A 14 31.98 17.29 -32.61
N ALA A 15 32.35 16.30 -33.42
CA ALA A 15 31.45 15.24 -33.82
C ALA A 15 31.23 14.31 -32.61
N VAL A 16 30.15 14.53 -31.87
CA VAL A 16 29.68 13.57 -30.86
C VAL A 16 28.95 12.45 -31.62
N ALA A 17 29.65 11.33 -31.83
CA ALA A 17 29.02 10.08 -32.25
C ALA A 17 28.08 9.62 -31.13
N ALA A 18 26.78 9.82 -31.31
CA ALA A 18 25.75 9.26 -30.46
C ALA A 18 25.67 7.74 -30.71
N LEU A 19 26.44 6.97 -29.94
CA LEU A 19 26.23 5.54 -29.79
C LEU A 19 24.92 5.32 -29.06
N VAL A 20 23.91 4.92 -29.83
CA VAL A 20 22.63 4.42 -29.36
C VAL A 20 22.86 3.08 -28.64
N PRO A 21 22.18 2.86 -27.51
CA PRO A 21 21.48 1.59 -27.36
C PRO A 21 19.99 1.89 -27.29
N ALA A 22 19.30 1.53 -28.37
CA ALA A 22 17.87 1.31 -28.38
C ALA A 22 17.69 -0.02 -27.64
N GLY A 23 17.81 0.04 -26.33
CA GLY A 23 17.26 -1.01 -25.48
C GLY A 23 15.76 -0.91 -25.64
N THR A 24 15.16 -1.82 -26.41
CA THR A 24 13.75 -2.14 -26.19
C THR A 24 13.66 -2.60 -24.75
N ALA A 25 13.20 -1.73 -23.87
CA ALA A 25 12.69 -2.14 -22.58
C ALA A 25 11.56 -3.11 -22.88
N ARG A 26 11.89 -4.40 -22.95
CA ARG A 26 10.91 -5.46 -22.83
C ARG A 26 10.31 -5.20 -21.46
N ALA A 27 9.11 -4.61 -21.43
CA ALA A 27 8.35 -4.53 -20.20
C ALA A 27 8.42 -5.95 -19.61
N ALA A 28 9.07 -6.10 -18.46
CA ALA A 28 9.05 -7.37 -17.77
C ALA A 28 7.56 -7.71 -17.63
N ASP A 29 7.14 -8.83 -18.23
CA ASP A 29 5.75 -9.27 -18.13
C ASP A 29 5.48 -9.40 -16.63
N GLY A 30 4.76 -8.43 -16.06
CA GLY A 30 4.55 -8.36 -14.61
C GLY A 30 3.86 -9.64 -14.11
N ALA A 31 3.94 -9.89 -12.82
CA ALA A 31 3.37 -11.10 -12.25
C ALA A 31 1.87 -11.22 -12.56
N PRO A 32 1.38 -12.41 -12.96
CA PRO A 32 -0.04 -12.61 -13.25
C PRO A 32 -0.92 -12.56 -11.99
N TYR A 33 -0.33 -12.65 -10.80
CA TYR A 33 -1.00 -12.53 -9.52
C TYR A 33 -0.28 -11.54 -8.61
N VAL A 34 -1.05 -10.96 -7.70
CA VAL A 34 -0.55 -10.13 -6.59
C VAL A 34 -0.99 -10.76 -5.27
N ARG A 35 -0.06 -10.88 -4.33
CA ARG A 35 -0.39 -11.23 -2.94
C ARG A 35 -0.42 -9.97 -2.09
N VAL A 36 -1.39 -9.90 -1.19
CA VAL A 36 -1.46 -8.85 -0.17
C VAL A 36 -0.85 -9.35 1.12
N HIS A 37 -0.02 -8.51 1.74
CA HIS A 37 0.54 -8.69 3.06
C HIS A 37 0.12 -7.51 3.94
N LEU A 38 -0.62 -7.74 5.01
CA LEU A 38 -0.73 -6.72 6.07
C LEU A 38 0.63 -6.55 6.72
N ASP A 39 1.07 -5.30 6.88
CA ASP A 39 2.34 -4.97 7.50
C ASP A 39 2.12 -4.42 8.91
N GLN A 40 1.24 -3.41 9.02
CA GLN A 40 0.89 -2.73 10.28
C GLN A 40 -0.52 -2.11 10.26
N ILE A 41 -1.15 -2.03 11.43
CA ILE A 41 -2.28 -1.13 11.69
C ILE A 41 -1.91 -0.28 12.91
N ILE A 42 -2.11 1.03 12.86
CA ILE A 42 -1.82 1.94 13.98
C ILE A 42 -3.10 2.71 14.29
N ALA A 43 -3.53 2.67 15.54
CA ALA A 43 -4.59 3.53 16.08
C ALA A 43 -3.90 4.66 16.85
N TYR A 44 -3.96 5.90 16.38
CA TYR A 44 -3.32 7.04 17.05
C TYR A 44 -4.21 7.71 18.10
N ASP A 45 -5.52 7.73 17.85
CA ASP A 45 -6.54 8.30 18.76
C ASP A 45 -7.89 7.68 18.42
N LEU A 46 -8.64 7.24 19.43
CA LEU A 46 -9.95 6.60 19.31
C LEU A 46 -10.94 7.22 20.31
N GLU A 47 -12.21 7.29 19.94
CA GLU A 47 -13.28 8.02 20.65
C GLU A 47 -13.70 7.39 22.02
N GLU A 48 -14.77 7.91 22.64
CA GLU A 48 -15.15 7.98 24.07
C GLU A 48 -14.92 6.78 25.03
N SER A 49 -14.69 5.55 24.57
CA SER A 49 -14.58 4.35 25.41
C SER A 49 -13.15 3.89 25.70
N GLY A 50 -12.16 4.44 24.97
CA GLY A 50 -10.73 4.15 25.13
C GLY A 50 -10.23 2.87 24.45
N HIS A 51 -11.12 2.08 23.83
CA HIS A 51 -10.81 0.86 23.09
C HIS A 51 -11.80 0.64 21.94
N ASP A 52 -11.29 0.36 20.73
CA ASP A 52 -12.11 0.00 19.57
C ASP A 52 -11.81 -1.44 19.16
N GLU A 53 -12.81 -2.19 18.72
CA GLU A 53 -12.65 -3.56 18.21
C GLU A 53 -12.52 -3.50 16.69
N ILE A 54 -11.36 -3.86 16.14
CA ILE A 54 -11.09 -3.68 14.70
C ILE A 54 -10.86 -5.00 13.97
N PHE A 55 -11.21 -5.00 12.68
CA PHE A 55 -10.93 -6.10 11.76
C PHE A 55 -10.71 -5.59 10.31
N VAL A 56 -10.11 -6.44 9.48
CA VAL A 56 -9.82 -6.17 8.06
C VAL A 56 -10.64 -7.11 7.18
N ARG A 57 -11.42 -6.53 6.25
CA ARG A 57 -12.11 -7.26 5.18
C ARG A 57 -11.48 -6.96 3.84
N MET A 58 -11.53 -7.92 2.92
CA MET A 58 -11.08 -7.74 1.55
C MET A 58 -12.10 -8.31 0.56
N TYR A 59 -12.22 -7.67 -0.60
CA TYR A 59 -13.02 -8.17 -1.72
C TYR A 59 -12.54 -7.56 -3.03
N HIS A 60 -12.83 -8.20 -4.15
CA HIS A 60 -12.50 -7.66 -5.47
C HIS A 60 -13.75 -7.46 -6.32
N ASP A 61 -13.63 -6.64 -7.34
CA ASP A 61 -14.64 -6.54 -8.40
C ASP A 61 -14.86 -7.93 -9.01
N GLY A 62 -16.04 -8.50 -8.84
CA GLY A 62 -16.41 -9.84 -9.30
C GLY A 62 -16.58 -10.89 -8.20
N SER A 63 -16.11 -10.64 -6.96
CA SER A 63 -16.53 -11.43 -5.80
C SER A 63 -17.77 -10.78 -5.17
N GLY A 64 -18.85 -11.55 -5.00
CA GLY A 64 -20.12 -11.00 -4.49
C GLY A 64 -20.14 -10.68 -2.99
N LYS A 65 -19.12 -11.09 -2.22
CA LYS A 65 -19.08 -10.86 -0.77
C LYS A 65 -17.66 -10.60 -0.26
N PRO A 66 -17.47 -9.67 0.69
CA PRO A 66 -16.23 -9.54 1.42
C PRO A 66 -15.96 -10.75 2.30
N PHE A 67 -14.68 -11.04 2.51
CA PHE A 67 -14.23 -12.00 3.51
C PHE A 67 -13.33 -11.28 4.53
N GLN A 68 -13.36 -11.75 5.77
CA GLN A 68 -12.48 -11.25 6.82
C GLN A 68 -11.07 -11.81 6.63
N ALA A 69 -10.11 -10.94 6.35
CA ALA A 69 -8.71 -11.29 6.16
C ALA A 69 -7.94 -11.32 7.49
N TRP A 70 -8.40 -10.53 8.46
CA TRP A 70 -7.84 -10.47 9.80
C TRP A 70 -8.83 -9.90 10.81
N PRO A 71 -8.90 -10.43 12.05
CA PRO A 71 -8.42 -11.75 12.46
C PRO A 71 -8.99 -12.87 11.58
N MET A 72 -8.30 -14.01 11.44
CA MET A 72 -8.68 -15.05 10.46
C MET A 72 -9.93 -15.86 10.86
N LYS A 73 -10.41 -15.73 12.10
CA LYS A 73 -11.64 -16.36 12.56
C LYS A 73 -12.76 -15.31 12.48
N GLU A 74 -13.84 -15.67 11.81
CA GLU A 74 -15.02 -14.80 11.70
C GLU A 74 -15.63 -14.54 13.09
N GLY A 75 -15.96 -13.28 13.36
CA GLY A 75 -16.41 -12.82 14.69
C GLY A 75 -15.31 -12.82 15.75
N ASP A 76 -14.03 -12.86 15.34
CA ASP A 76 -12.93 -12.43 16.20
C ASP A 76 -12.51 -11.01 15.77
N GLU A 77 -12.38 -10.13 16.74
CA GLU A 77 -11.88 -8.77 16.60
C GLU A 77 -10.64 -8.55 17.48
N LEU A 78 -9.87 -7.49 17.20
CA LEU A 78 -8.83 -7.04 18.12
C LEU A 78 -9.21 -5.70 18.73
N SER A 79 -9.40 -5.70 20.04
CA SER A 79 -9.47 -4.46 20.82
C SER A 79 -8.11 -3.72 20.79
N VAL A 80 -8.13 -2.50 20.26
CA VAL A 80 -7.00 -1.58 20.17
C VAL A 80 -7.26 -0.33 20.99
N ALA A 81 -6.25 0.13 21.73
CA ALA A 81 -6.29 1.39 22.46
C ALA A 81 -5.57 2.50 21.70
N ALA A 82 -5.71 3.75 22.16
CA ALA A 82 -4.94 4.87 21.64
C ALA A 82 -3.43 4.57 21.66
N ARG A 83 -2.77 4.81 20.52
CA ARG A 83 -1.37 4.52 20.20
C ARG A 83 -1.02 3.04 20.08
N ASP A 84 -1.98 2.12 20.08
CA ASP A 84 -1.68 0.73 19.75
C ASP A 84 -1.22 0.62 18.29
N CYS A 85 -0.16 -0.16 18.08
CA CYS A 85 0.32 -0.55 16.78
C CYS A 85 0.31 -2.08 16.69
N VAL A 86 -0.52 -2.59 15.80
CA VAL A 86 -0.62 -4.01 15.46
C VAL A 86 0.41 -4.33 14.39
N SER A 87 1.45 -5.09 14.74
CA SER A 87 2.54 -5.48 13.84
C SER A 87 2.34 -6.88 13.28
N PHE A 88 2.50 -7.02 11.96
CA PHE A 88 2.48 -8.30 11.24
C PHE A 88 3.84 -8.64 10.63
N ARG A 89 4.50 -7.66 9.99
CA ARG A 89 5.78 -7.83 9.29
C ARG A 89 6.80 -6.74 9.60
N GLU A 90 6.33 -5.57 10.01
CA GLU A 90 7.17 -4.40 10.24
C GLU A 90 7.12 -3.97 11.71
N ALA A 91 8.25 -3.50 12.24
CA ALA A 91 8.37 -3.03 13.60
C ALA A 91 7.57 -1.74 13.84
N CYS A 92 6.84 -1.69 14.95
CA CYS A 92 6.02 -0.54 15.29
C CYS A 92 6.85 0.73 15.49
N PRO A 93 6.36 1.91 15.06
CA PRO A 93 7.06 3.16 15.27
C PRO A 93 7.30 3.44 16.76
N ALA A 94 8.39 4.14 17.08
CA ALA A 94 8.66 4.55 18.44
C ALA A 94 7.51 5.40 19.02
N GLY A 95 7.16 5.17 20.29
CA GLY A 95 6.06 5.88 20.96
C GLY A 95 4.68 5.24 20.78
N THR A 96 4.59 4.10 20.09
CA THR A 96 3.37 3.27 20.02
C THR A 96 3.46 2.05 20.95
N ASN A 97 2.32 1.51 21.36
CA ASN A 97 2.25 0.26 22.11
C ASN A 97 2.21 -0.91 21.12
N GLN A 98 3.25 -1.74 21.10
CA GLN A 98 3.31 -2.84 20.17
C GLN A 98 2.35 -3.97 20.57
N ARG A 99 1.51 -4.38 19.61
CA ARG A 99 0.61 -5.53 19.66
C ARG A 99 1.01 -6.50 18.55
N SER A 100 0.94 -7.80 18.82
CA SER A 100 1.09 -8.80 17.75
C SER A 100 -0.21 -8.89 16.97
N GLY A 101 -0.13 -8.80 15.64
CA GLY A 101 -1.27 -9.08 14.77
C GLY A 101 -1.63 -10.57 14.69
N GLY A 102 -0.76 -11.48 15.13
CA GLY A 102 -1.02 -12.91 14.99
C GLY A 102 -1.12 -13.33 13.53
N GLY A 103 -2.02 -14.28 13.23
CA GLY A 103 -2.18 -14.82 11.88
C GLY A 103 -3.05 -13.94 10.99
N PHE A 104 -2.57 -13.67 9.78
CA PHE A 104 -3.28 -12.96 8.71
C PHE A 104 -3.42 -13.88 7.50
N TYR A 105 -4.61 -13.91 6.89
CA TYR A 105 -4.81 -14.63 5.63
C TYR A 105 -4.27 -13.77 4.49
N ALA A 106 -3.20 -14.23 3.82
CA ALA A 106 -2.52 -13.53 2.73
C ALA A 106 -2.92 -14.07 1.34
N PRO A 107 -4.13 -13.76 0.84
CA PRO A 107 -4.61 -14.26 -0.44
C PRO A 107 -3.80 -13.71 -1.61
N ARG A 108 -3.88 -14.44 -2.71
CA ARG A 108 -3.40 -14.00 -4.02
C ARG A 108 -4.59 -13.66 -4.90
N TYR A 109 -4.49 -12.58 -5.65
CA TYR A 109 -5.50 -12.10 -6.57
C TYR A 109 -4.97 -12.10 -7.99
N PRO A 110 -5.74 -12.59 -8.98
CA PRO A 110 -5.43 -12.40 -10.38
C PRO A 110 -5.34 -10.91 -10.75
N THR A 111 -4.36 -10.55 -11.57
CA THR A 111 -4.14 -9.16 -12.03
C THR A 111 -5.04 -8.73 -13.20
N ASN A 112 -5.98 -9.59 -13.61
CA ASN A 112 -7.01 -9.25 -14.59
C ASN A 112 -8.34 -8.81 -13.93
N LEU A 113 -8.40 -8.82 -12.60
CA LEU A 113 -9.46 -8.16 -11.83
C LEU A 113 -9.23 -6.65 -11.86
N LYS A 114 -10.28 -5.83 -11.81
CA LYS A 114 -10.12 -4.37 -11.88
C LYS A 114 -9.54 -3.81 -10.58
N PHE A 115 -10.28 -4.00 -9.49
CA PHE A 115 -9.90 -3.51 -8.17
C PHE A 115 -10.01 -4.60 -7.11
N LEU A 116 -9.08 -4.56 -6.17
CA LEU A 116 -9.20 -5.12 -4.83
C LEU A 116 -9.52 -3.97 -3.87
N TYR A 117 -10.42 -4.18 -2.94
CA TYR A 117 -10.69 -3.27 -1.85
C TYR A 117 -10.16 -3.88 -0.56
N VAL A 118 -9.32 -3.15 0.15
CA VAL A 118 -8.84 -3.49 1.49
C VAL A 118 -9.52 -2.55 2.47
N GLN A 119 -10.32 -3.11 3.37
CA GLN A 119 -11.14 -2.33 4.28
C GLN A 119 -10.72 -2.54 5.73
N LEU A 120 -10.61 -1.44 6.47
CA LEU A 120 -10.52 -1.46 7.93
C LEU A 120 -11.91 -1.10 8.46
N TRP A 121 -12.38 -1.91 9.40
CA TRP A 121 -13.67 -1.75 10.05
C TRP A 121 -13.48 -1.71 11.55
N GLU A 122 -14.40 -1.00 12.20
CA GLU A 122 -14.66 -1.03 13.62
C GLU A 122 -15.93 -1.85 13.85
N ASP A 123 -15.92 -2.72 14.86
CA ASP A 123 -17.12 -3.32 15.44
C ASP A 123 -17.42 -2.54 16.73
N ASP A 124 -18.52 -1.80 16.75
CA ASP A 124 -19.03 -1.23 17.98
C ASP A 124 -20.34 -1.95 18.38
N LEU A 125 -20.82 -1.71 19.60
CA LEU A 125 -22.07 -2.30 20.10
C LEU A 125 -23.32 -1.89 19.28
N ALA A 126 -23.21 -0.98 18.31
CA ALA A 126 -24.29 -0.41 17.49
C ALA A 126 -24.17 -0.71 15.98
N GLY A 127 -23.06 -1.29 15.50
CA GLY A 127 -22.87 -1.84 14.15
C GLY A 127 -21.46 -1.62 13.56
N ASP A 128 -21.07 -2.48 12.61
CA ASP A 128 -19.78 -2.36 11.91
C ASP A 128 -19.63 -1.01 11.17
N ASP A 129 -18.74 -0.13 11.62
CA ASP A 129 -18.41 1.13 10.95
C ASP A 129 -17.17 0.99 10.06
N LEU A 130 -17.31 1.43 8.80
CA LEU A 130 -16.22 1.40 7.84
C LEU A 130 -15.25 2.56 8.07
N LEU A 131 -14.10 2.26 8.68
CA LEU A 131 -13.05 3.22 8.96
C LEU A 131 -12.21 3.60 7.74
N MET A 132 -11.88 2.60 6.90
CA MET A 132 -11.12 2.84 5.66
C MET A 132 -11.56 1.90 4.55
N ASN A 133 -11.53 2.39 3.31
CA ASN A 133 -11.70 1.58 2.13
C ASN A 133 -10.65 1.93 1.08
N VAL A 134 -9.61 1.11 0.97
CA VAL A 134 -8.46 1.35 0.08
C VAL A 134 -8.66 0.60 -1.24
N PRO A 135 -8.97 1.29 -2.35
CA PRO A 135 -9.03 0.67 -3.67
C PRO A 135 -7.62 0.45 -4.23
N VAL A 136 -7.31 -0.79 -4.55
CA VAL A 136 -6.04 -1.24 -5.11
C VAL A 136 -6.28 -1.70 -6.54
N GLY A 137 -5.68 -1.01 -7.51
CA GLY A 137 -5.69 -1.45 -8.90
C GLY A 137 -4.92 -2.76 -9.05
N LEU A 138 -5.63 -3.84 -9.40
CA LEU A 138 -5.01 -5.13 -9.65
C LEU A 138 -4.47 -5.13 -11.08
N ARG A 139 -3.18 -4.84 -11.21
CA ARG A 139 -2.45 -4.85 -12.48
C ARG A 139 -1.16 -5.65 -12.32
N PRO A 140 -0.58 -6.18 -13.41
CA PRO A 140 0.73 -6.83 -13.34
C PRO A 140 1.78 -5.90 -12.72
N ILE A 141 2.46 -6.36 -11.67
CA ILE A 141 3.58 -5.67 -11.01
C ILE A 141 4.81 -6.56 -11.06
N SER A 142 6.00 -5.96 -11.18
CA SER A 142 7.28 -6.69 -11.20
C SER A 142 8.05 -6.61 -9.89
N GLU A 143 7.66 -5.70 -9.01
CA GLU A 143 8.32 -5.38 -7.75
C GLU A 143 7.29 -5.21 -6.63
N GLU A 144 7.74 -5.29 -5.38
CA GLU A 144 6.86 -5.02 -4.25
C GLU A 144 6.37 -3.57 -4.26
N GLN A 145 5.09 -3.37 -3.94
CA GLN A 145 4.50 -2.05 -3.80
C GLN A 145 3.97 -1.89 -2.39
N ARG A 146 4.54 -0.91 -1.67
CA ARG A 146 4.09 -0.58 -0.33
C ARG A 146 2.98 0.47 -0.39
N ILE A 147 1.92 0.21 0.34
CA ILE A 147 0.75 1.08 0.45
C ILE A 147 0.61 1.48 1.91
N VAL A 148 0.40 2.77 2.13
CA VAL A 148 0.16 3.37 3.43
C VAL A 148 -1.05 4.26 3.26
N GLU A 149 -2.13 3.92 3.93
CA GLU A 149 -3.32 4.74 4.01
C GLU A 149 -3.47 5.29 5.43
N GLU A 150 -3.95 6.52 5.53
CA GLU A 150 -4.24 7.21 6.77
C GLU A 150 -5.63 7.81 6.68
N ALA A 151 -6.44 7.62 7.72
CA ALA A 151 -7.79 8.16 7.79
C ALA A 151 -8.01 8.90 9.11
N GLN A 152 -8.73 10.01 9.01
CA GLN A 152 -9.23 10.81 10.12
C GLN A 152 -10.74 10.98 9.94
N ILE A 153 -11.54 10.19 10.65
CA ILE A 153 -12.99 10.15 10.51
C ILE A 153 -13.60 10.17 11.91
N GLY A 154 -14.57 11.04 12.17
CA GLY A 154 -15.27 11.06 13.45
C GLY A 154 -14.38 11.33 14.67
N GLY A 155 -13.16 11.83 14.51
CA GLY A 155 -12.18 11.96 15.61
C GLY A 155 -11.26 10.76 15.77
N HIS A 156 -11.52 9.65 15.09
CA HIS A 156 -10.62 8.50 15.04
C HIS A 156 -9.47 8.75 14.05
N HIS A 157 -8.25 8.37 14.43
CA HIS A 157 -7.07 8.47 13.58
C HIS A 157 -6.38 7.12 13.44
N TYR A 158 -6.44 6.57 12.23
CA TYR A 158 -5.88 5.26 11.92
C TYR A 158 -4.86 5.33 10.78
N VAL A 159 -3.88 4.44 10.80
CA VAL A 159 -2.97 4.16 9.68
C VAL A 159 -2.98 2.67 9.36
N LEU A 160 -3.23 2.33 8.10
CA LEU A 160 -3.18 0.97 7.57
C LEU A 160 -2.01 0.85 6.60
N LYS A 161 -1.11 -0.10 6.84
CA LYS A 161 0.04 -0.39 5.97
C LYS A 161 -0.01 -1.81 5.47
N PHE A 162 0.13 -1.97 4.16
CA PHE A 162 0.21 -3.27 3.52
C PHE A 162 1.08 -3.24 2.27
N THR A 163 1.57 -4.41 1.90
CA THR A 163 2.46 -4.60 0.75
C THR A 163 1.80 -5.52 -0.26
N LEU A 164 1.93 -5.16 -1.53
CA LEU A 164 1.63 -6.01 -2.67
C LEU A 164 2.91 -6.68 -3.14
N THR A 165 2.94 -8.01 -3.19
CA THR A 165 4.09 -8.77 -3.68
C THR A 165 3.72 -9.47 -5.00
N PRO A 166 4.57 -9.37 -6.05
CA PRO A 166 4.37 -10.10 -7.30
C PRO A 166 4.45 -11.61 -7.10
N VAL A 167 3.55 -12.38 -7.71
CA VAL A 167 3.55 -13.85 -7.68
C VAL A 167 3.54 -14.43 -9.09
N TYR A 168 4.66 -15.07 -9.46
CA TYR A 168 4.83 -15.84 -10.69
C TYR A 168 4.59 -17.32 -10.37
N LEU A 169 3.57 -17.93 -10.98
CA LEU A 169 3.22 -19.34 -10.79
C LEU A 169 3.79 -20.21 -11.90
#